data_AF-A0A7R9RGM0-F1
#
_entry.id   AF-A0A7R9RGM0-F1
#
_cell.length_a   1.000
_cell.length_b   1.000
_cell.length_c   1.000
_cell.angle_alpha   90.00
_cell.angle_beta   90.00
_cell.angle_gamma   90.00
#
_symmetry.space_group_name_H-M   'P 1'
#
loop_
_entity.id
_entity.type
_entity.pdbx_description
1 polymer ?
#
loop_
_entity_poly.entity_id
_entity_poly.type
_entity_poly.pdbx_seq_one_letter_code
_entity_poly.pdbx_strand_id
1 'polypeptide(L)'
;ASYTLYALIFWSKMSRIKIALVVFILFYITLFIRLWFCLNHDSKSNDDVNGLVIKFKDEPFEINKYVTFIFREFESFDNDIRMTLSSLVSALESPNILIVYDDLIYPPLKLPAMYENFVKLVNLNPDVNDQPPMSKLGEVLNTPYVIFLPDSVRLQSITMIENLVKKLHHNSIIAIPIEEDIQCLDLRFDMRVWTVVYKSNGVCNAVSGKHALLTTSRLVKKLVSPFQRPFPELFYIQTSTYNATVQIEHSPLFGNGQVLFDTPHLQWKQEQFQISRREHSFNTFKIKKVIRRNEVEWYGCNKQTPRCFGTVLNDTPEYLLQQRWTPPCCLENLRTTARHVFEVLDSCDVHYWLEGGSLLGAARTGDIIPWDYDVDIGVYRDDLIRCHAFQQLHHHSSYLDDKGYLWERASPGEGDFYRCHYSQTNRVHVDIFPFYAVNKTMTKDTWLAGHKQDRPFPQSFLTPLSSISFVGTRASAPNNVREFLELKFGPGVIESPEYPNPRLISYKSNDRP
;
A
#
# COMPACT_ATOMS: atom_id res chain seq x y z
N ALA A 1 -67.48 25.59 28.41
CA ALA A 1 -67.82 25.88 27.01
C ALA A 1 -67.53 27.36 26.62
N SER A 2 -66.41 27.94 27.06
CA SER A 2 -66.11 29.37 26.81
C SER A 2 -64.72 29.63 26.22
N TYR A 3 -63.93 28.59 25.93
CA TYR A 3 -62.61 28.73 25.28
C TYR A 3 -62.64 28.44 23.77
N THR A 4 -63.62 27.68 23.28
CA THR A 4 -63.81 27.38 21.86
C THR A 4 -64.37 28.57 21.05
N LEU A 5 -65.09 29.50 21.69
CA LEU A 5 -65.66 30.65 21.00
C LEU A 5 -64.61 31.76 20.72
N TYR A 6 -63.60 31.92 21.58
CA TYR A 6 -62.53 32.90 21.39
C TYR A 6 -61.57 32.54 20.25
N ALA A 7 -61.31 31.25 20.03
CA ALA A 7 -60.46 30.79 18.93
C ALA A 7 -61.09 31.06 17.55
N LEU A 8 -62.42 30.89 17.42
CA LEU A 8 -63.15 31.12 16.17
C LEU A 8 -63.25 32.61 15.79
N ILE A 9 -63.33 33.51 16.77
CA ILE A 9 -63.36 34.97 16.53
C ILE A 9 -61.96 35.51 16.19
N PHE A 10 -60.90 34.93 16.77
CA PHE A 10 -59.53 35.32 16.42
C PHE A 10 -59.16 34.93 14.97
N TRP A 11 -59.69 33.80 14.48
CA TRP A 11 -59.46 33.32 13.12
C TRP A 11 -60.26 34.05 12.03
N SER A 12 -61.41 34.67 12.36
CA SER A 12 -62.24 35.35 11.35
C SER A 12 -61.76 36.76 10.97
N LYS A 13 -60.82 37.35 11.71
CA LYS A 13 -60.27 38.70 11.47
C LYS A 13 -58.84 38.72 10.90
N MET A 14 -58.20 37.57 10.71
CA MET A 14 -56.88 37.51 10.08
C MET A 14 -57.00 37.43 8.56
N SER A 15 -56.47 38.45 7.87
CA SER A 15 -56.26 38.43 6.42
C SER A 15 -55.57 37.13 5.99
N ARG A 16 -55.96 36.58 4.83
CA ARG A 16 -55.39 35.34 4.24
C ARG A 16 -53.85 35.34 4.24
N ILE A 17 -53.23 36.51 4.13
CA ILE A 17 -51.78 36.71 4.20
C ILE A 17 -51.22 36.37 5.59
N LYS A 18 -51.89 36.77 6.68
CA LYS A 18 -51.47 36.46 8.06
C LYS A 18 -51.63 34.98 8.39
N ILE A 19 -52.65 34.32 7.84
CA ILE A 19 -52.83 32.87 7.99
C ILE A 19 -51.72 32.12 7.24
N ALA A 20 -51.41 32.54 6.00
CA ALA A 20 -50.30 31.98 5.24
C ALA A 20 -48.95 32.17 5.95
N LEU A 21 -48.73 33.33 6.58
CA LEU A 21 -47.51 33.63 7.35
C LEU A 21 -47.40 32.74 8.59
N VAL A 22 -48.49 32.49 9.31
CA VAL A 22 -48.51 31.58 10.45
C VAL A 22 -48.26 30.13 10.02
N VAL A 23 -48.86 29.69 8.91
CA VAL A 23 -48.61 28.35 8.34
C VAL A 23 -47.16 28.20 7.89
N PHE A 24 -46.59 29.24 7.27
CA PHE A 24 -45.18 29.25 6.84
C PHE A 24 -44.22 29.21 8.03
N ILE A 25 -44.51 29.95 9.10
CA ILE A 25 -43.75 29.91 10.36
C ILE A 25 -43.84 28.53 11.00
N LEU A 26 -45.04 27.92 11.06
CA LEU A 26 -45.22 26.57 11.60
C LEU A 26 -44.49 25.51 10.77
N PHE A 27 -44.46 25.66 9.45
CA PHE A 27 -43.68 24.81 8.55
C PHE A 27 -42.18 24.93 8.80
N TYR A 28 -41.66 26.15 8.96
CA TYR A 28 -40.25 26.35 9.30
C TYR A 28 -39.88 25.84 10.68
N ILE A 29 -40.76 26.00 11.67
CA ILE A 29 -40.57 25.44 13.02
C ILE A 29 -40.54 23.90 12.96
N THR A 30 -41.42 23.27 12.21
CA THR A 30 -41.40 21.79 12.06
C THR A 30 -40.18 21.31 11.27
N LEU A 31 -39.75 22.05 10.26
CA LEU A 31 -38.52 21.76 9.52
C LEU A 31 -37.29 21.91 10.42
N PHE A 32 -37.26 22.95 11.26
CA PHE A 32 -36.20 23.19 12.24
C PHE A 32 -36.19 22.15 13.35
N ILE A 33 -37.36 21.71 13.86
CA ILE A 33 -37.46 20.61 14.82
C ILE A 33 -36.97 19.30 14.18
N ARG A 34 -37.30 19.03 12.90
CA ARG A 34 -36.78 17.85 12.19
C ARG A 34 -35.29 17.92 11.95
N LEU A 35 -34.75 19.08 11.57
CA LEU A 35 -33.31 19.29 11.44
C LEU A 35 -32.59 19.19 12.78
N TRP A 36 -33.19 19.72 13.86
CA TRP A 36 -32.68 19.59 15.22
C TRP A 36 -32.70 18.14 15.69
N PHE A 37 -33.77 17.38 15.39
CA PHE A 37 -33.80 15.94 15.65
C PHE A 37 -32.79 15.18 14.79
N CYS A 38 -32.60 15.49 13.51
CA CYS A 38 -31.58 14.84 12.67
C CYS A 38 -30.15 15.15 13.15
N LEU A 39 -29.85 16.42 13.45
CA LEU A 39 -28.54 16.83 13.96
C LEU A 39 -28.30 16.30 15.39
N ASN A 40 -29.34 16.21 16.23
CA ASN A 40 -29.22 15.57 17.53
C ASN A 40 -29.20 14.04 17.46
N HIS A 41 -29.74 13.42 16.40
CA HIS A 41 -29.65 11.98 16.19
C HIS A 41 -28.24 11.56 15.76
N ASP A 42 -27.52 12.44 15.05
CA ASP A 42 -26.07 12.27 14.79
C ASP A 42 -25.21 12.57 16.03
N SER A 43 -25.65 13.47 16.93
CA SER A 43 -24.95 13.73 18.21
C SER A 43 -25.17 12.67 19.30
N LYS A 44 -26.07 11.70 19.07
CA LYS A 44 -26.30 10.55 19.96
C LYS A 44 -25.51 9.29 19.55
N SER A 45 -24.44 9.46 18.78
CA SER A 45 -23.46 8.41 18.48
C SER A 45 -22.15 8.51 19.26
N ASN A 46 -22.03 9.48 20.19
CA ASN A 46 -20.80 9.74 20.95
C ASN A 46 -20.84 9.38 22.45
N ASP A 47 -21.81 8.59 22.91
CA ASP A 47 -21.89 8.08 24.28
C ASP A 47 -21.69 6.55 24.41
N ASP A 48 -21.04 5.90 23.43
CA ASP A 48 -20.50 4.53 23.59
C ASP A 48 -18.97 4.56 23.80
N VAL A 49 -18.52 5.50 24.64
CA VAL A 49 -17.15 5.55 25.21
C VAL A 49 -16.99 4.54 26.37
N ASN A 50 -18.05 3.82 26.75
CA ASN A 50 -17.91 2.63 27.59
C ASN A 50 -17.61 1.43 26.70
N GLY A 51 -16.33 1.01 26.75
CA GLY A 51 -15.86 -0.18 26.08
C GLY A 51 -16.83 -1.34 26.25
N LEU A 52 -17.05 -2.06 25.14
CA LEU A 52 -17.65 -3.39 25.12
C LEU A 52 -16.69 -4.38 25.80
N VAL A 53 -16.40 -4.15 27.08
CA VAL A 53 -16.06 -5.21 28.01
C VAL A 53 -17.33 -6.03 28.04
N ILE A 54 -17.31 -7.19 27.36
CA ILE A 54 -18.34 -8.20 27.56
C ILE A 54 -18.38 -8.40 29.06
N LYS A 55 -19.45 -7.94 29.72
CA LYS A 55 -19.73 -8.31 31.10
C LYS A 55 -19.93 -9.81 31.05
N PHE A 56 -18.89 -10.56 31.39
CA PHE A 56 -19.03 -11.94 31.80
C PHE A 56 -20.10 -11.88 32.90
N LYS A 57 -21.29 -12.39 32.61
CA LYS A 57 -22.24 -12.72 33.68
C LYS A 57 -21.49 -13.65 34.64
N ASP A 58 -21.92 -13.77 35.89
CA ASP A 58 -21.30 -14.62 36.93
C ASP A 58 -21.28 -16.14 36.60
N GLU A 59 -21.41 -16.52 35.32
CA GLU A 59 -21.20 -17.85 34.76
C GLU A 59 -19.69 -18.11 34.53
N PRO A 60 -19.22 -19.34 34.74
CA PRO A 60 -17.83 -19.71 34.47
C PRO A 60 -17.46 -19.51 32.99
N PHE A 61 -16.23 -19.04 32.74
CA PHE A 61 -15.73 -18.81 31.38
C PHE A 61 -15.57 -20.13 30.61
N GLU A 62 -16.56 -20.43 29.76
CA GLU A 62 -16.52 -21.56 28.84
C GLU A 62 -15.76 -21.20 27.56
N ILE A 63 -14.50 -21.61 27.46
CA ILE A 63 -13.59 -21.25 26.35
C ILE A 63 -14.22 -21.47 24.97
N ASN A 64 -14.93 -22.58 24.78
CA ASN A 64 -15.60 -22.91 23.51
C ASN A 64 -16.66 -21.86 23.10
N LYS A 65 -17.39 -21.23 24.03
CA LYS A 65 -18.36 -20.18 23.71
C LYS A 65 -17.68 -18.87 23.25
N TYR A 66 -16.43 -18.64 23.65
CA TYR A 66 -15.75 -17.34 23.49
C TYR A 66 -14.58 -17.33 22.50
N VAL A 67 -13.95 -18.48 22.25
CA VAL A 67 -12.69 -18.58 21.50
C VAL A 67 -12.80 -19.61 20.37
N THR A 68 -12.38 -19.21 19.18
CA THR A 68 -12.16 -20.12 18.04
C THR A 68 -10.66 -20.27 17.81
N PHE A 69 -10.15 -21.50 17.79
CA PHE A 69 -8.77 -21.80 17.42
C PHE A 69 -8.65 -21.96 15.90
N ILE A 70 -7.65 -21.35 15.28
CA ILE A 70 -7.52 -21.32 13.82
C ILE A 70 -6.12 -21.79 13.44
N PHE A 71 -6.06 -22.81 12.59
CA PHE A 71 -4.85 -23.27 11.93
C PHE A 71 -4.83 -22.75 10.51
N ARG A 72 -3.80 -21.96 10.19
CA ARG A 72 -3.63 -21.39 8.84
C ARG A 72 -2.26 -21.66 8.24
N GLU A 73 -1.21 -21.53 9.05
CA GLU A 73 0.16 -21.71 8.58
C GLU A 73 0.63 -23.14 8.90
N PHE A 74 0.50 -24.03 7.92
CA PHE A 74 1.00 -25.41 7.94
C PHE A 74 1.27 -25.91 6.50
N GLU A 75 2.02 -26.99 6.37
CA GLU A 75 2.29 -27.64 5.09
C GLU A 75 1.69 -29.05 5.05
N SER A 76 0.93 -29.38 4.00
CA SER A 76 0.29 -30.69 3.89
C SER A 76 1.28 -31.85 3.84
N PHE A 77 2.48 -31.61 3.31
CA PHE A 77 3.50 -32.65 3.12
C PHE A 77 4.31 -32.97 4.39
N ASP A 78 4.31 -32.09 5.39
CA ASP A 78 4.97 -32.29 6.69
C ASP A 78 4.32 -31.36 7.73
N ASN A 79 3.50 -31.93 8.61
CA ASN A 79 2.75 -31.20 9.62
C ASN A 79 2.48 -32.04 10.87
N ASP A 80 2.13 -31.35 11.96
CA ASP A 80 1.84 -31.93 13.27
C ASP A 80 0.46 -31.48 13.79
N ILE A 81 -0.45 -31.19 12.85
CA ILE A 81 -1.79 -30.70 13.14
C ILE A 81 -2.55 -31.72 13.99
N ARG A 82 -2.47 -33.02 13.68
CA ARG A 82 -3.21 -34.06 14.40
C ARG A 82 -2.87 -34.09 15.89
N MET A 83 -1.60 -34.03 16.25
CA MET A 83 -1.19 -34.07 17.66
C MET A 83 -1.50 -32.75 18.36
N THR A 84 -1.40 -31.62 17.64
CA THR A 84 -1.80 -30.31 18.15
C THR A 84 -3.31 -30.30 18.47
N LEU A 85 -4.15 -30.82 17.58
CA LEU A 85 -5.59 -30.98 17.82
C LEU A 85 -5.86 -31.91 19.00
N SER A 86 -5.16 -33.04 19.08
CA SER A 86 -5.32 -33.96 20.22
C SER A 86 -5.02 -33.27 21.55
N SER A 87 -3.98 -32.43 21.62
CA SER A 87 -3.65 -31.66 22.82
C SER A 87 -4.74 -30.66 23.19
N LEU A 88 -5.37 -30.00 22.21
CA LEU A 88 -6.49 -29.07 22.45
C LEU A 88 -7.74 -29.82 22.94
N VAL A 89 -8.14 -30.89 22.25
CA VAL A 89 -9.36 -31.64 22.56
C VAL A 89 -9.24 -32.41 23.88
N SER A 90 -8.04 -32.84 24.27
CA SER A 90 -7.83 -33.47 25.58
C SER A 90 -7.92 -32.49 26.75
N ALA A 91 -7.66 -31.20 26.51
CA ALA A 91 -7.67 -30.17 27.56
C ALA A 91 -8.94 -29.32 27.58
N LEU A 92 -9.72 -29.30 26.49
CA LEU A 92 -10.90 -28.46 26.32
C LEU A 92 -12.13 -29.32 26.02
N GLU A 93 -13.24 -29.03 26.71
CA GLU A 93 -14.53 -29.63 26.38
C GLU A 93 -15.08 -28.98 25.11
N SER A 94 -15.12 -29.73 24.00
CA SER A 94 -15.77 -29.32 22.75
C SER A 94 -15.24 -28.00 22.14
N PRO A 95 -13.93 -27.87 21.85
CA PRO A 95 -13.33 -26.61 21.36
C PRO A 95 -13.82 -26.25 19.95
N ASN A 96 -13.99 -24.96 19.65
CA ASN A 96 -14.25 -24.50 18.28
C ASN A 96 -12.93 -24.40 17.52
N ILE A 97 -12.70 -25.26 16.53
CA ILE A 97 -11.46 -25.34 15.78
C ILE A 97 -11.73 -25.18 14.28
N LEU A 98 -10.96 -24.32 13.62
CA LEU A 98 -10.96 -24.14 12.18
C LEU A 98 -9.60 -24.52 11.60
N ILE A 99 -9.61 -25.32 10.54
CA ILE A 99 -8.43 -25.58 9.72
C ILE A 99 -8.67 -24.94 8.36
N VAL A 100 -7.93 -23.88 8.08
CA VAL A 100 -8.12 -23.03 6.90
C VAL A 100 -7.01 -23.33 5.89
N TYR A 101 -7.40 -23.75 4.69
CA TYR A 101 -6.49 -24.15 3.62
C TYR A 101 -6.94 -23.62 2.27
N ASP A 102 -6.00 -23.56 1.32
CA ASP A 102 -6.27 -23.10 -0.05
C ASP A 102 -6.49 -24.29 -0.98
N ASP A 103 -5.65 -25.32 -0.86
CA ASP A 103 -5.67 -26.50 -1.72
C ASP A 103 -5.97 -27.77 -0.92
N LEU A 104 -6.42 -28.82 -1.62
CA LEU A 104 -6.69 -30.12 -1.02
C LEU A 104 -5.54 -30.56 -0.11
N ILE A 105 -5.85 -30.84 1.16
CA ILE A 105 -4.87 -31.34 2.12
C ILE A 105 -4.56 -32.78 1.76
N TYR A 106 -3.39 -33.01 1.14
CA TYR A 106 -2.89 -34.33 0.81
C TYR A 106 -1.48 -34.57 1.38
N PRO A 107 -1.25 -35.68 2.12
CA PRO A 107 -2.23 -36.71 2.47
C PRO A 107 -3.35 -36.18 3.40
N PRO A 108 -4.56 -36.79 3.37
CA PRO A 108 -5.68 -36.33 4.20
C PRO A 108 -5.33 -36.34 5.69
N LEU A 109 -5.76 -35.30 6.41
CA LEU A 109 -5.69 -35.28 7.86
C LEU A 109 -6.57 -36.42 8.41
N LYS A 110 -5.95 -37.49 8.92
CA LYS A 110 -6.66 -38.63 9.53
C LYS A 110 -7.22 -38.22 10.90
N LEU A 111 -8.32 -37.47 10.89
CA LEU A 111 -9.00 -37.00 12.09
C LEU A 111 -9.98 -38.07 12.62
N PRO A 112 -10.00 -38.35 13.94
CA PRO A 112 -11.05 -39.15 14.55
C PRO A 112 -12.45 -38.59 14.26
N ALA A 113 -13.43 -39.46 13.97
CA ALA A 113 -14.81 -39.05 13.68
C ALA A 113 -15.44 -38.18 14.79
N MET A 114 -15.04 -38.39 16.05
CA MET A 114 -15.48 -37.56 17.18
C MET A 114 -15.08 -36.07 17.07
N TYR A 115 -14.12 -35.73 16.21
CA TYR A 115 -13.70 -34.35 15.99
C TYR A 115 -14.60 -33.60 15.01
N GLU A 116 -15.45 -34.28 14.23
CA GLU A 116 -16.31 -33.67 13.21
C GLU A 116 -17.24 -32.58 13.77
N ASN A 117 -17.63 -32.69 15.05
CA ASN A 117 -18.48 -31.70 15.71
C ASN A 117 -17.74 -30.41 16.14
N PHE A 118 -16.41 -30.45 16.18
CA PHE A 118 -15.57 -29.42 16.82
C PHE A 118 -14.54 -28.82 15.84
N VAL A 119 -14.12 -29.60 14.85
CA VAL A 119 -13.15 -29.22 13.83
C VAL A 119 -13.87 -28.99 12.50
N LYS A 120 -13.82 -27.77 12.00
CA LYS A 120 -14.34 -27.42 10.67
C LYS A 120 -13.20 -27.17 9.70
N LEU A 121 -13.28 -27.84 8.55
CA LEU A 121 -12.39 -27.66 7.42
C LEU A 121 -12.92 -26.51 6.55
N VAL A 122 -12.09 -25.51 6.27
CA VAL A 122 -12.46 -24.32 5.50
C VAL A 122 -11.53 -24.19 4.30
N ASN A 123 -12.04 -24.53 3.12
CA ASN A 123 -11.35 -24.31 1.86
C ASN A 123 -11.60 -22.87 1.36
N LEU A 124 -10.52 -22.13 1.11
CA LEU A 124 -10.57 -20.77 0.56
C LEU A 124 -10.63 -20.73 -0.97
N ASN A 125 -10.22 -21.80 -1.65
CA ASN A 125 -10.34 -21.96 -3.11
C ASN A 125 -11.15 -23.24 -3.44
N PRO A 126 -12.47 -23.21 -3.23
CA PRO A 126 -13.33 -24.34 -3.59
C PRO A 126 -13.32 -24.60 -5.10
N ASP A 127 -13.48 -25.87 -5.47
CA ASP A 127 -13.69 -26.30 -6.85
C ASP A 127 -15.12 -25.92 -7.29
N VAL A 128 -15.36 -25.86 -8.61
CA VAL A 128 -16.68 -25.62 -9.22
C VAL A 128 -17.73 -26.61 -8.73
N ASN A 129 -17.31 -27.82 -8.36
CA ASN A 129 -18.19 -28.87 -7.86
C ASN A 129 -18.41 -28.84 -6.35
N ASP A 130 -17.64 -28.03 -5.62
CA ASP A 130 -17.82 -27.91 -4.18
C ASP A 130 -19.08 -27.11 -3.88
N GLN A 131 -19.71 -27.39 -2.73
CA GLN A 131 -20.74 -26.48 -2.23
C GLN A 131 -20.12 -25.07 -2.13
N PRO A 132 -20.89 -24.01 -2.43
CA PRO A 132 -20.38 -22.65 -2.34
C PRO A 132 -19.66 -22.50 -1.00
N PRO A 133 -18.47 -21.89 -0.97
CA PRO A 133 -17.70 -21.76 0.26
C PRO A 133 -18.63 -21.17 1.33
N MET A 134 -18.41 -21.48 2.60
CA MET A 134 -18.97 -20.69 3.70
C MET A 134 -18.43 -19.26 3.56
N SER A 135 -19.02 -18.52 2.63
CA SER A 135 -18.44 -17.37 1.92
C SER A 135 -18.50 -16.11 2.77
N LYS A 136 -19.02 -16.24 3.99
CA LYS A 136 -18.99 -15.21 4.99
C LYS A 136 -18.14 -15.71 6.14
N LEU A 137 -17.01 -15.02 6.38
CA LEU A 137 -16.27 -15.09 7.64
C LEU A 137 -17.20 -15.01 8.86
N GLY A 138 -18.33 -14.31 8.74
CA GLY A 138 -19.35 -14.20 9.77
C GLY A 138 -20.09 -15.50 10.12
N GLU A 139 -20.13 -16.50 9.23
CA GLU A 139 -20.78 -17.80 9.46
C GLU A 139 -19.81 -18.81 10.11
N VAL A 140 -18.51 -18.66 9.82
CA VAL A 140 -17.44 -19.53 10.33
C VAL A 140 -16.91 -19.02 11.68
N LEU A 141 -16.76 -17.71 11.85
CA LEU A 141 -16.27 -17.08 13.10
C LEU A 141 -17.43 -16.53 13.93
N ASN A 142 -18.01 -17.39 14.78
CA ASN A 142 -19.16 -17.05 15.61
C ASN A 142 -18.78 -16.64 17.04
N THR A 143 -17.53 -16.90 17.45
CA THR A 143 -17.01 -16.51 18.76
C THR A 143 -16.47 -15.07 18.73
N PRO A 144 -16.46 -14.33 19.85
CA PRO A 144 -15.91 -12.97 19.92
C PRO A 144 -14.38 -12.89 19.76
N TYR A 145 -13.66 -13.96 20.11
CA TYR A 145 -12.19 -14.00 20.05
C TYR A 145 -11.70 -15.16 19.21
N VAL A 146 -10.49 -14.99 18.67
CA VAL A 146 -9.78 -16.03 17.91
C VAL A 146 -8.36 -16.20 18.42
N ILE A 147 -7.87 -17.43 18.39
CA ILE A 147 -6.46 -17.76 18.57
C ILE A 147 -5.95 -18.43 17.31
N PHE A 148 -5.10 -17.75 16.55
CA PHE A 148 -4.35 -18.39 15.48
C PHE A 148 -3.18 -19.16 16.09
N LEU A 149 -3.09 -20.44 15.72
CA LEU A 149 -2.02 -21.31 16.15
C LEU A 149 -1.14 -21.64 14.93
N PRO A 150 0.19 -21.52 15.06
CA PRO A 150 1.08 -22.14 14.10
C PRO A 150 1.01 -23.67 14.27
N ASP A 151 1.49 -24.38 13.27
CA ASP A 151 1.61 -25.83 13.36
C ASP A 151 2.62 -26.26 14.44
N SER A 152 2.45 -27.50 14.88
CA SER A 152 3.29 -28.16 15.87
C SER A 152 3.43 -27.42 17.19
N VAL A 153 2.30 -27.32 17.88
CA VAL A 153 2.16 -26.68 19.19
C VAL A 153 1.42 -27.61 20.14
N ARG A 154 1.66 -27.48 21.44
CA ARG A 154 0.93 -28.21 22.49
C ARG A 154 0.35 -27.22 23.48
N LEU A 155 -0.92 -27.38 23.81
CA LEU A 155 -1.57 -26.62 24.87
C LEU A 155 -1.06 -27.13 26.22
N GLN A 156 -0.50 -26.23 27.03
CA GLN A 156 0.10 -26.55 28.32
C GLN A 156 -0.81 -26.14 29.49
N SER A 157 -1.49 -24.99 29.39
CA SER A 157 -2.34 -24.48 30.46
C SER A 157 -3.49 -23.63 29.95
N ILE A 158 -4.74 -24.00 30.23
CA ILE A 158 -5.92 -23.25 29.80
C ILE A 158 -6.28 -22.06 30.70
N THR A 159 -5.72 -22.01 31.92
CA THR A 159 -6.13 -21.08 32.99
C THR A 159 -5.87 -19.62 32.65
N MET A 160 -4.96 -19.36 31.71
CA MET A 160 -4.57 -18.01 31.33
C MET A 160 -5.42 -17.42 30.20
N ILE A 161 -6.16 -18.22 29.43
CA ILE A 161 -6.88 -17.74 28.24
C ILE A 161 -7.89 -16.65 28.62
N GLU A 162 -8.66 -16.86 29.69
CA GLU A 162 -9.64 -15.89 30.17
C GLU A 162 -8.99 -14.54 30.51
N ASN A 163 -7.86 -14.57 31.22
CA ASN A 163 -7.12 -13.37 31.61
C ASN A 163 -6.58 -12.62 30.38
N LEU A 164 -6.08 -13.34 29.37
CA LEU A 164 -5.58 -12.71 28.15
C LEU A 164 -6.70 -12.11 27.30
N VAL A 165 -7.82 -12.81 27.20
CA VAL A 165 -9.01 -12.30 26.51
C VAL A 165 -9.50 -10.99 27.14
N LYS A 166 -9.47 -10.87 28.47
CA LYS A 166 -9.83 -9.65 29.20
C LYS A 166 -8.87 -8.47 28.94
N LYS A 167 -7.62 -8.73 28.51
CA LYS A 167 -6.65 -7.67 28.14
C LYS A 167 -6.89 -7.11 26.73
N LEU A 168 -7.72 -7.76 25.90
CA LEU A 168 -7.95 -7.30 24.53
C LEU A 168 -8.91 -6.11 24.46
N HIS A 169 -8.60 -5.17 23.57
CA HIS A 169 -9.44 -4.07 23.12
C HIS A 169 -9.70 -4.17 21.60
N HIS A 170 -10.39 -3.19 21.02
CA HIS A 170 -10.92 -3.28 19.65
C HIS A 170 -9.90 -3.57 18.54
N ASN A 171 -8.67 -3.05 18.64
CA ASN A 171 -7.59 -3.24 17.66
C ASN A 171 -6.29 -3.73 18.32
N SER A 172 -6.39 -4.53 19.38
CA SER A 172 -5.21 -5.14 20.02
C SER A 172 -5.00 -6.58 19.57
N ILE A 173 -3.75 -6.98 19.52
CA ILE A 173 -3.30 -8.33 19.25
C ILE A 173 -2.39 -8.73 20.41
N ILE A 174 -2.53 -9.94 20.91
CA ILE A 174 -1.61 -10.54 21.87
C ILE A 174 -0.85 -11.64 21.13
N ALA A 175 0.47 -11.48 21.02
CA ALA A 175 1.37 -12.51 20.52
C ALA A 175 1.86 -13.34 21.71
N ILE A 176 1.71 -14.67 21.63
CA ILE A 176 2.11 -15.60 22.67
C ILE A 176 3.29 -16.43 22.12
N PRO A 177 4.53 -16.13 22.53
CA PRO A 177 5.72 -16.89 22.14
C PRO A 177 5.57 -18.39 22.38
N ILE A 178 6.04 -19.19 21.42
CA ILE A 178 6.21 -20.65 21.60
C ILE A 178 7.70 -20.99 21.76
N GLU A 179 8.57 -20.17 21.18
CA GLU A 179 10.03 -20.24 21.28
C GLU A 179 10.57 -18.95 21.92
N GLU A 180 11.81 -18.99 22.40
CA GLU A 180 12.44 -17.83 23.05
C GLU A 180 12.88 -16.76 22.05
N ASP A 181 13.21 -17.13 20.80
CA ASP A 181 13.64 -16.20 19.76
C ASP A 181 12.44 -15.51 19.10
N ILE A 182 11.91 -14.50 19.79
CA ILE A 182 10.83 -13.65 19.32
C ILE A 182 11.30 -12.20 19.24
N GLN A 183 11.05 -11.57 18.10
CA GLN A 183 11.40 -10.17 17.87
C GLN A 183 10.15 -9.34 17.62
N CYS A 184 9.98 -8.30 18.44
CA CYS A 184 9.01 -7.24 18.20
C CYS A 184 9.49 -6.34 17.03
N LEU A 185 8.59 -5.98 16.13
CA LEU A 185 8.86 -5.14 14.97
C LEU A 185 7.85 -3.97 14.86
N ASP A 186 8.36 -2.78 14.52
CA ASP A 186 7.58 -1.65 13.99
C ASP A 186 7.48 -1.82 12.47
N LEU A 187 6.33 -2.34 12.05
CA LEU A 187 5.89 -2.53 10.67
C LEU A 187 5.07 -1.33 10.23
N ARG A 188 5.48 -0.67 9.16
CA ARG A 188 4.71 0.39 8.51
C ARG A 188 4.47 0.02 7.06
N PHE A 189 3.21 -0.05 6.67
CA PHE A 189 2.82 -0.18 5.27
C PHE A 189 2.29 1.16 4.77
N ASP A 190 3.01 1.75 3.83
CA ASP A 190 2.56 2.94 3.11
C ASP A 190 2.10 2.52 1.70
N MET A 191 0.78 2.54 1.52
CA MET A 191 0.14 2.18 0.26
C MET A 191 0.46 3.19 -0.85
N ARG A 192 0.67 4.47 -0.51
CA ARG A 192 0.95 5.54 -1.48
C ARG A 192 2.28 5.29 -2.18
N VAL A 193 3.29 4.84 -1.43
CA VAL A 193 4.63 4.52 -1.95
C VAL A 193 4.90 3.02 -2.07
N TRP A 194 3.86 2.18 -1.99
CA TRP A 194 3.92 0.73 -2.25
C TRP A 194 4.94 -0.02 -1.37
N THR A 195 5.25 0.52 -0.19
CA THR A 195 6.42 0.11 0.59
C THR A 195 6.03 -0.38 1.98
N VAL A 196 6.58 -1.54 2.37
CA VAL A 196 6.54 -2.01 3.75
C VAL A 196 7.92 -1.79 4.38
N VAL A 197 7.96 -1.19 5.57
CA VAL A 197 9.19 -0.96 6.34
C VAL A 197 9.09 -1.69 7.67
N TYR A 198 10.11 -2.47 7.99
CA TYR A 198 10.26 -3.14 9.28
C TYR A 198 11.45 -2.53 10.03
N LYS A 199 11.21 -2.12 11.28
CA LYS A 199 12.23 -1.62 12.20
C LYS A 199 12.20 -2.42 13.49
N SER A 200 13.37 -2.70 14.07
CA SER A 200 13.48 -3.37 15.37
C SER A 200 13.17 -2.45 16.55
N ASN A 201 13.23 -1.13 16.34
CA ASN A 201 12.94 -0.12 17.36
C ASN A 201 11.67 0.64 16.97
N GLY A 202 10.72 0.77 17.89
CA GLY A 202 9.47 1.52 17.67
C GLY A 202 8.28 0.90 18.38
N VAL A 203 7.08 1.16 17.85
CA VAL A 203 5.82 0.58 18.35
C VAL A 203 5.75 -0.88 17.92
N CYS A 204 5.46 -1.77 18.86
CA CYS A 204 5.24 -3.17 18.56
C CYS A 204 3.90 -3.36 17.85
N ASN A 205 3.92 -3.65 16.55
CA ASN A 205 2.72 -3.94 15.77
C ASN A 205 2.88 -5.16 14.83
N ALA A 206 4.04 -5.80 14.85
CA ALA A 206 4.30 -7.09 14.24
C ALA A 206 5.30 -7.88 15.08
N VAL A 207 5.29 -9.20 14.93
CA VAL A 207 6.21 -10.11 15.63
C VAL A 207 6.82 -11.10 14.64
N SER A 208 8.11 -11.35 14.80
CA SER A 208 8.86 -12.38 14.08
C SER A 208 9.25 -13.52 15.03
N GLY A 209 9.35 -14.73 14.49
CA GLY A 209 9.55 -16.00 15.22
C GLY A 209 8.24 -16.76 15.46
N LYS A 210 8.31 -17.97 16.04
CA LYS A 210 7.14 -18.87 16.19
C LYS A 210 6.26 -18.48 17.38
N HIS A 211 5.05 -18.02 17.11
CA HIS A 211 4.11 -17.55 18.14
C HIS A 211 2.64 -17.82 17.76
N ALA A 212 1.79 -17.94 18.78
CA ALA A 212 0.34 -17.91 18.61
C ALA A 212 -0.18 -16.46 18.65
N LEU A 213 -1.34 -16.21 18.04
CA LEU A 213 -1.95 -14.88 17.97
C LEU A 213 -3.38 -14.86 18.49
N LEU A 214 -3.59 -14.13 19.57
CA LEU A 214 -4.90 -13.90 20.16
C LEU A 214 -5.40 -12.50 19.78
N THR A 215 -6.60 -12.42 19.21
CA THR A 215 -7.25 -11.13 18.90
C THR A 215 -8.77 -11.25 18.86
N THR A 216 -9.47 -10.16 18.55
CA THR A 216 -10.92 -10.13 18.41
C THR A 216 -11.35 -10.56 17.01
N SER A 217 -12.44 -11.33 16.91
CA SER A 217 -13.08 -11.65 15.63
C SER A 217 -13.50 -10.40 14.86
N ARG A 218 -13.78 -9.29 15.57
CA ARG A 218 -14.08 -7.99 14.96
C ARG A 218 -12.89 -7.45 14.16
N LEU A 219 -11.66 -7.54 14.69
CA LEU A 219 -10.46 -7.11 13.94
C LEU A 219 -10.28 -7.99 12.70
N VAL A 220 -10.37 -9.31 12.84
CA VAL A 220 -10.24 -10.26 11.72
C VAL A 220 -11.24 -9.97 10.61
N LYS A 221 -12.52 -9.74 10.96
CA LYS A 221 -13.60 -9.42 10.01
C LYS A 221 -13.46 -8.06 9.32
N LYS A 222 -12.61 -7.15 9.82
CA LYS A 222 -12.30 -5.88 9.14
C LYS A 222 -11.28 -6.03 8.02
N LEU A 223 -10.42 -7.06 8.08
CA LEU A 223 -9.34 -7.24 7.11
C LEU A 223 -9.88 -7.73 5.77
N VAL A 224 -9.22 -7.33 4.69
CA VAL A 224 -9.61 -7.70 3.32
C VAL A 224 -9.36 -9.19 3.07
N SER A 225 -8.22 -9.72 3.54
CA SER A 225 -7.90 -11.15 3.43
C SER A 225 -7.21 -11.63 4.71
N PRO A 226 -7.96 -11.85 5.79
CA PRO A 226 -7.41 -12.16 7.11
C PRO A 226 -6.61 -13.46 7.17
N PHE A 227 -6.85 -14.37 6.21
CA PHE A 227 -6.17 -15.65 6.09
C PHE A 227 -5.12 -15.65 4.96
N GLN A 228 -4.70 -14.50 4.43
CA GLN A 228 -3.66 -14.48 3.40
C GLN A 228 -2.32 -15.01 3.95
N ARG A 229 -1.64 -15.87 3.18
CA ARG A 229 -0.29 -16.38 3.50
C ARG A 229 0.79 -15.60 2.74
N PRO A 230 2.03 -15.48 3.22
CA PRO A 230 2.56 -16.06 4.45
C PRO A 230 1.90 -15.48 5.71
N PHE A 231 1.44 -16.37 6.60
CA PHE A 231 0.82 -15.99 7.87
C PHE A 231 1.83 -16.21 9.01
N PRO A 232 1.98 -15.27 9.96
CA PRO A 232 1.17 -14.07 10.18
C PRO A 232 1.67 -12.79 9.49
N GLU A 233 2.67 -12.86 8.60
CA GLU A 233 3.26 -11.67 7.96
C GLU A 233 2.20 -10.77 7.29
N LEU A 234 1.36 -11.33 6.42
CA LEU A 234 0.32 -10.56 5.72
C LEU A 234 -0.82 -10.12 6.65
N PHE A 235 -1.02 -10.82 7.76
CA PHE A 235 -1.96 -10.41 8.79
C PHE A 235 -1.46 -9.12 9.48
N TYR A 236 -0.17 -9.06 9.83
CA TYR A 236 0.43 -7.86 10.41
C TYR A 236 0.46 -6.67 9.44
N ILE A 237 0.79 -6.91 8.17
CA ILE A 237 0.75 -5.85 7.16
C ILE A 237 -0.66 -5.23 7.07
N GLN A 238 -1.70 -6.06 7.02
CA GLN A 238 -3.08 -5.57 6.96
C GLN A 238 -3.49 -4.86 8.26
N THR A 239 -3.15 -5.40 9.43
CA THR A 239 -3.54 -4.80 10.72
C THR A 239 -2.81 -3.50 11.02
N SER A 240 -1.62 -3.28 10.44
CA SER A 240 -0.88 -2.02 10.55
C SER A 240 -1.65 -0.82 9.97
N THR A 241 -2.52 -1.02 8.96
CA THR A 241 -3.35 0.05 8.39
C THR A 241 -4.54 0.43 9.28
N TYR A 242 -4.82 -0.37 10.31
CA TYR A 242 -5.84 -0.11 11.32
C TYR A 242 -5.24 0.36 12.67
N ASN A 243 -3.97 0.75 12.68
CA ASN A 243 -3.21 1.13 13.88
C ASN A 243 -3.32 0.06 14.98
N ALA A 244 -3.30 -1.22 14.60
CA ALA A 244 -3.29 -2.29 15.58
C ALA A 244 -1.97 -2.31 16.34
N THR A 245 -2.05 -2.63 17.63
CA THR A 245 -0.86 -2.80 18.49
C THR A 245 -0.74 -4.27 18.89
N VAL A 246 0.50 -4.73 19.00
CA VAL A 246 0.82 -6.10 19.42
C VAL A 246 1.48 -6.06 20.78
N GLN A 247 0.90 -6.75 21.75
CA GLN A 247 1.52 -7.03 23.03
C GLN A 247 2.11 -8.43 23.01
N ILE A 248 3.38 -8.58 23.36
CA ILE A 248 3.99 -9.89 23.58
C ILE A 248 3.69 -10.32 25.02
N GLU A 249 3.09 -11.49 25.18
CA GLU A 249 2.80 -12.07 26.49
C GLU A 249 3.52 -13.41 26.66
N HIS A 250 4.53 -13.43 27.54
CA HIS A 250 5.22 -14.65 27.95
C HIS A 250 4.38 -15.45 28.95
N SER A 251 3.35 -16.13 28.42
CA SER A 251 2.51 -17.05 29.17
C SER A 251 2.85 -18.49 28.76
N PRO A 252 2.97 -19.44 29.72
CA PRO A 252 3.21 -20.86 29.41
C PRO A 252 1.92 -21.55 28.90
N LEU A 253 1.19 -20.88 28.01
CA LEU A 253 -0.05 -21.37 27.42
C LEU A 253 0.25 -22.45 26.38
N PHE A 254 1.31 -22.26 25.60
CA PHE A 254 1.69 -23.12 24.49
C PHE A 254 3.15 -23.56 24.60
N GLY A 255 3.43 -24.81 24.26
CA GLY A 255 4.78 -25.37 24.14
C GLY A 255 5.01 -25.96 22.75
N ASN A 256 6.25 -26.31 22.45
CA ASN A 256 6.62 -26.92 21.18
C ASN A 256 6.06 -28.33 21.00
N GLY A 257 5.68 -28.66 19.77
CA GLY A 257 5.38 -30.02 19.33
C GLY A 257 6.58 -30.72 18.70
N GLN A 258 6.32 -31.53 17.69
CA GLN A 258 7.34 -32.16 16.85
C GLN A 258 8.18 -31.15 16.05
N VAL A 259 9.46 -31.45 15.83
CA VAL A 259 10.29 -30.70 14.87
C VAL A 259 9.83 -31.06 13.46
N LEU A 260 9.40 -30.05 12.70
CA LEU A 260 9.00 -30.17 11.29
C LEU A 260 10.16 -29.73 10.39
N PHE A 261 10.14 -30.20 9.14
CA PHE A 261 11.14 -29.88 8.11
C PHE A 261 12.57 -30.21 8.56
N ASP A 262 12.75 -31.40 9.11
CA ASP A 262 14.01 -31.85 9.71
C ASP A 262 15.08 -32.29 8.69
N THR A 263 14.73 -32.36 7.41
CA THR A 263 15.66 -32.67 6.31
C THR A 263 15.87 -31.48 5.37
N PRO A 264 17.06 -31.35 4.73
CA PRO A 264 17.32 -30.29 3.75
C PRO A 264 16.31 -30.26 2.60
N HIS A 265 15.79 -31.42 2.19
CA HIS A 265 14.79 -31.50 1.13
C HIS A 265 13.45 -30.88 1.56
N LEU A 266 13.00 -31.14 2.79
CA LEU A 266 11.76 -30.58 3.33
C LEU A 266 11.90 -29.07 3.58
N GLN A 267 13.06 -28.62 4.06
CA GLN A 267 13.38 -27.19 4.24
C GLN A 267 13.34 -26.44 2.92
N TRP A 268 14.06 -26.94 1.91
CA TRP A 268 14.03 -26.37 0.55
C TRP A 268 12.59 -26.28 0.02
N LYS A 269 11.80 -27.35 0.18
CA LYS A 269 10.40 -27.37 -0.29
C LYS A 269 9.56 -26.31 0.40
N GLN A 270 9.67 -26.19 1.72
CA GLN A 270 8.99 -25.16 2.50
C GLN A 270 9.39 -23.75 2.03
N GLU A 271 10.69 -23.49 1.87
CA GLU A 271 11.22 -22.22 1.40
C GLU A 271 10.66 -21.83 0.03
N GLN A 272 10.62 -22.77 -0.94
CA GLN A 272 10.05 -22.50 -2.26
C GLN A 272 8.56 -22.12 -2.18
N PHE A 273 7.78 -22.79 -1.34
CA PHE A 273 6.39 -22.41 -1.11
C PHE A 273 6.26 -21.04 -0.47
N GLN A 274 7.10 -20.70 0.51
CA GLN A 274 7.09 -19.39 1.15
C GLN A 274 7.45 -18.27 0.16
N ILE A 275 8.46 -18.47 -0.68
CA ILE A 275 8.84 -17.53 -1.74
C ILE A 275 7.67 -17.31 -2.70
N SER A 276 7.11 -18.39 -3.24
CA SER A 276 5.98 -18.30 -4.19
C SER A 276 4.76 -17.60 -3.59
N ARG A 277 4.38 -17.95 -2.35
CA ARG A 277 3.25 -17.32 -1.65
C ARG A 277 3.51 -15.85 -1.37
N ARG A 278 4.74 -15.48 -1.00
CA ARG A 278 5.11 -14.08 -0.76
C ARG A 278 5.04 -13.27 -2.05
N GLU A 279 5.62 -13.77 -3.15
CA GLU A 279 5.55 -13.10 -4.45
C GLU A 279 4.11 -12.88 -4.92
N HIS A 280 3.28 -13.93 -4.85
CA HIS A 280 1.87 -13.85 -5.22
C HIS A 280 1.14 -12.81 -4.35
N SER A 281 1.29 -12.89 -3.03
CA SER A 281 0.57 -12.04 -2.09
C SER A 281 1.02 -10.59 -2.18
N PHE A 282 2.33 -10.32 -2.30
CA PHE A 282 2.81 -8.95 -2.44
C PHE A 282 2.36 -8.34 -3.76
N ASN A 283 2.26 -9.12 -4.83
CA ASN A 283 1.66 -8.65 -6.07
C ASN A 283 0.17 -8.31 -5.91
N THR A 284 -0.60 -9.15 -5.21
CA THR A 284 -2.02 -8.93 -4.91
C THR A 284 -2.24 -7.69 -4.04
N PHE A 285 -1.46 -7.55 -2.96
CA PHE A 285 -1.53 -6.42 -2.02
C PHE A 285 -0.82 -5.16 -2.51
N LYS A 286 -0.28 -5.18 -3.74
CA LYS A 286 0.42 -4.04 -4.35
C LYS A 286 1.58 -3.54 -3.49
N ILE A 287 2.34 -4.47 -2.93
CA ILE A 287 3.62 -4.22 -2.24
C ILE A 287 4.73 -4.40 -3.27
N LYS A 288 5.56 -3.38 -3.45
CA LYS A 288 6.61 -3.35 -4.48
C LYS A 288 8.00 -3.22 -3.89
N LYS A 289 8.11 -2.78 -2.64
CA LYS A 289 9.37 -2.64 -1.90
C LYS A 289 9.16 -3.07 -0.46
N VAL A 290 10.08 -3.86 0.06
CA VAL A 290 10.16 -4.21 1.48
C VAL A 290 11.53 -3.80 2.00
N ILE A 291 11.54 -3.13 3.15
CA ILE A 291 12.78 -2.70 3.81
C ILE A 291 12.87 -3.42 5.16
N ARG A 292 13.91 -4.23 5.35
CA ARG A 292 14.19 -4.97 6.59
C ARG A 292 15.68 -4.84 6.92
N ARG A 293 16.05 -4.45 8.14
CA ARG A 293 17.47 -4.36 8.57
C ARG A 293 18.37 -3.56 7.59
N ASN A 294 17.82 -2.52 6.96
CA ASN A 294 18.44 -1.70 5.90
C ASN A 294 18.68 -2.41 4.55
N GLU A 295 18.24 -3.66 4.40
CA GLU A 295 18.18 -4.35 3.13
C GLU A 295 16.87 -4.04 2.41
N VAL A 296 16.94 -3.97 1.09
CA VAL A 296 15.80 -3.68 0.22
C VAL A 296 15.48 -4.92 -0.60
N GLU A 297 14.27 -5.42 -0.45
CA GLU A 297 13.71 -6.47 -1.29
C GLU A 297 12.72 -5.84 -2.29
N TRP A 298 12.82 -6.24 -3.56
CA TRP A 298 12.02 -5.72 -4.65
C TRP A 298 10.99 -6.74 -5.12
N TYR A 299 9.73 -6.29 -5.22
CA TYR A 299 8.58 -7.09 -5.70
C TYR A 299 7.85 -6.38 -6.85
N GLY A 300 8.60 -5.56 -7.59
CA GLY A 300 8.12 -4.75 -8.70
C GLY A 300 8.84 -5.03 -10.01
N CYS A 301 8.91 -4.04 -10.90
CA CYS A 301 9.52 -4.22 -12.22
C CYS A 301 11.06 -4.17 -12.18
N ASN A 302 11.68 -4.88 -13.12
CA ASN A 302 13.13 -4.94 -13.38
C ASN A 302 13.41 -4.85 -14.90
N LYS A 303 14.67 -5.07 -15.35
CA LYS A 303 15.02 -5.02 -16.78
C LYS A 303 14.31 -6.09 -17.64
N GLN A 304 13.89 -7.20 -17.05
CA GLN A 304 13.27 -8.34 -17.75
C GLN A 304 11.74 -8.26 -17.77
N THR A 305 11.13 -7.33 -17.03
CA THR A 305 9.67 -7.16 -16.96
C THR A 305 9.24 -5.81 -17.50
N PRO A 306 8.00 -5.66 -17.99
CA PRO A 306 7.43 -4.35 -18.27
C PRO A 306 7.41 -3.44 -17.03
N ARG A 307 7.36 -2.12 -17.25
CA ARG A 307 7.16 -1.15 -16.16
C ARG A 307 5.79 -1.37 -15.49
N CYS A 308 5.63 -0.90 -14.25
CA CYS A 308 4.46 -1.24 -13.44
C CYS A 308 3.13 -0.56 -13.85
N PHE A 309 3.17 0.44 -14.74
CA PHE A 309 1.99 1.16 -15.20
C PHE A 309 1.94 1.19 -16.73
N GLY A 310 0.72 1.23 -17.27
CA GLY A 310 0.48 1.24 -18.71
C GLY A 310 0.93 2.52 -19.44
N THR A 311 0.36 2.75 -20.62
CA THR A 311 0.54 4.00 -21.36
C THR A 311 -0.05 5.16 -20.56
N VAL A 312 0.72 6.25 -20.42
CA VAL A 312 0.25 7.47 -19.76
C VAL A 312 -0.66 8.21 -20.74
N LEU A 313 -1.82 8.64 -20.27
CA LEU A 313 -2.81 9.37 -21.06
C LEU A 313 -3.02 10.75 -20.45
N ASN A 314 -2.95 11.81 -21.26
CA ASN A 314 -3.13 13.20 -20.83
C ASN A 314 -2.30 13.53 -19.57
N ASP A 315 -1.02 13.17 -19.61
CA ASP A 315 -0.02 13.39 -18.55
C ASP A 315 -0.40 12.83 -17.17
N THR A 316 -1.36 11.90 -17.12
CA THR A 316 -1.85 11.33 -15.85
C THR A 316 -1.69 9.82 -15.84
N PRO A 317 -0.66 9.30 -15.15
CA PRO A 317 -0.52 7.87 -14.92
C PRO A 317 -1.63 7.30 -14.04
N GLU A 318 -2.00 6.03 -14.27
CA GLU A 318 -3.10 5.36 -13.56
C GLU A 318 -2.91 5.28 -12.04
N TYR A 319 -1.66 5.26 -11.55
CA TYR A 319 -1.38 5.18 -10.12
C TYR A 319 -1.85 6.43 -9.36
N LEU A 320 -1.86 7.60 -10.00
CA LEU A 320 -2.38 8.83 -9.39
C LEU A 320 -3.87 8.72 -9.12
N LEU A 321 -4.63 8.12 -10.05
CA LEU A 321 -6.07 7.86 -9.87
C LEU A 321 -6.33 6.84 -8.75
N GLN A 322 -5.36 5.97 -8.46
CA GLN A 322 -5.39 5.05 -7.32
C GLN A 322 -4.96 5.69 -5.99
N GLN A 323 -4.72 7.01 -5.97
CA GLN A 323 -4.17 7.76 -4.82
C GLN A 323 -2.80 7.23 -4.37
N ARG A 324 -2.02 6.74 -5.33
CA ARG A 324 -0.67 6.25 -5.14
C ARG A 324 0.29 7.13 -5.93
N TRP A 325 1.55 7.03 -5.59
CA TRP A 325 2.65 7.65 -6.32
C TRP A 325 3.35 6.63 -7.20
N THR A 326 4.42 7.04 -7.86
CA THR A 326 5.14 6.18 -8.78
C THR A 326 5.66 4.95 -8.03
N PRO A 327 5.45 3.73 -8.57
CA PRO A 327 5.99 2.52 -7.95
C PRO A 327 7.50 2.66 -7.70
N PRO A 328 8.00 2.31 -6.50
CA PRO A 328 9.37 2.61 -6.10
C PRO A 328 10.42 1.89 -6.98
N CYS A 329 10.06 0.75 -7.56
CA CYS A 329 10.88 0.04 -8.54
C CYS A 329 11.00 0.82 -9.85
N CYS A 330 9.93 1.47 -10.32
CA CYS A 330 9.99 2.35 -11.49
C CYS A 330 10.88 3.56 -11.21
N LEU A 331 10.76 4.20 -10.03
CA LEU A 331 11.64 5.29 -9.63
C LEU A 331 13.12 4.85 -9.60
N GLU A 332 13.41 3.66 -9.05
CA GLU A 332 14.79 3.15 -9.01
C GLU A 332 15.35 2.87 -10.41
N ASN A 333 14.53 2.32 -11.30
CA ASN A 333 14.90 2.10 -12.69
C ASN A 333 15.09 3.43 -13.45
N LEU A 334 14.32 4.48 -13.14
CA LEU A 334 14.52 5.83 -13.67
C LEU A 334 15.82 6.44 -13.18
N ARG A 335 16.12 6.38 -11.87
CA ARG A 335 17.41 6.85 -11.31
C ARG A 335 18.59 6.16 -11.97
N THR A 336 18.48 4.86 -12.19
CA THR A 336 19.53 4.04 -12.83
C THR A 336 19.68 4.38 -14.32
N THR A 337 18.58 4.68 -15.01
CA THR A 337 18.61 5.10 -16.42
C THR A 337 19.18 6.52 -16.57
N ALA A 338 18.77 7.46 -15.72
CA ALA A 338 19.30 8.82 -15.70
C ALA A 338 20.81 8.85 -15.48
N ARG A 339 21.32 8.12 -14.48
CA ARG A 339 22.77 8.01 -14.24
C ARG A 339 23.53 7.45 -15.44
N HIS A 340 22.99 6.41 -16.09
CA HIS A 340 23.59 5.85 -17.29
C HIS A 340 23.63 6.86 -18.45
N VAL A 341 22.53 7.60 -18.67
CA VAL A 341 22.50 8.65 -19.70
C VAL A 341 23.54 9.74 -19.40
N PHE A 342 23.64 10.20 -18.15
CA PHE A 342 24.64 11.21 -17.77
C PHE A 342 26.06 10.71 -18.04
N GLU A 343 26.38 9.47 -17.64
CA GLU A 343 27.68 8.83 -17.93
C GLU A 343 27.99 8.79 -19.43
N VAL A 344 27.00 8.44 -20.27
CA VAL A 344 27.17 8.41 -21.73
C VAL A 344 27.42 9.82 -22.27
N LEU A 345 26.63 10.81 -21.87
CA LEU A 345 26.79 12.20 -22.33
C LEU A 345 28.14 12.79 -21.91
N ASP A 346 28.54 12.58 -20.67
CA ASP A 346 29.84 13.03 -20.15
C ASP A 346 31.00 12.37 -20.92
N SER A 347 30.89 11.08 -21.25
CA SER A 347 31.94 10.34 -21.98
C SER A 347 32.19 10.85 -23.40
N CYS A 348 31.19 11.51 -24.00
CA CYS A 348 31.25 12.08 -25.34
C CYS A 348 31.24 13.63 -25.35
N ASP A 349 31.50 14.25 -24.20
CA ASP A 349 31.55 15.71 -24.01
C ASP A 349 30.27 16.44 -24.45
N VAL A 350 29.11 15.81 -24.31
CA VAL A 350 27.81 16.45 -24.64
C VAL A 350 27.36 17.28 -23.46
N HIS A 351 27.28 18.60 -23.66
CA HIS A 351 26.76 19.51 -22.65
C HIS A 351 25.24 19.32 -22.51
N TYR A 352 24.85 18.88 -21.32
CA TYR A 352 23.46 18.67 -20.95
C TYR A 352 23.08 19.48 -19.71
N TRP A 353 21.79 19.58 -19.43
CA TRP A 353 21.25 20.10 -18.18
C TRP A 353 19.95 19.39 -17.82
N LEU A 354 19.68 19.25 -16.52
CA LEU A 354 18.35 18.84 -16.06
C LEU A 354 17.29 19.83 -16.54
N GLU A 355 16.16 19.30 -16.99
CA GLU A 355 15.06 20.08 -17.55
C GLU A 355 13.74 19.73 -16.84
N GLY A 356 12.71 20.56 -17.02
CA GLY A 356 11.34 20.22 -16.65
C GLY A 356 11.15 19.75 -15.21
N GLY A 357 10.41 18.64 -15.04
CA GLY A 357 10.11 18.03 -13.74
C GLY A 357 11.36 17.51 -13.03
N SER A 358 12.39 17.11 -13.78
CA SER A 358 13.65 16.59 -13.24
C SER A 358 14.47 17.67 -12.54
N LEU A 359 14.63 18.85 -13.17
CA LEU A 359 15.29 19.98 -12.51
C LEU A 359 14.51 20.46 -11.29
N LEU A 360 13.18 20.43 -11.36
CA LEU A 360 12.30 20.81 -10.25
C LEU A 360 12.44 19.83 -9.08
N GLY A 361 12.46 18.52 -9.34
CA GLY A 361 12.72 17.48 -8.33
C GLY A 361 14.11 17.64 -7.69
N ALA A 362 15.14 17.89 -8.49
CA ALA A 362 16.48 18.18 -8.00
C ALA A 362 16.51 19.40 -7.06
N ALA A 363 15.82 20.48 -7.42
CA ALA A 363 15.75 21.70 -6.60
C ALA A 363 14.93 21.52 -5.31
N ARG A 364 13.95 20.61 -5.29
CA ARG A 364 13.10 20.35 -4.11
C ARG A 364 13.75 19.38 -3.13
N THR A 365 14.13 18.20 -3.60
CA THR A 365 14.53 17.07 -2.76
C THR A 365 15.79 16.36 -3.24
N GLY A 366 16.43 16.85 -4.32
CA GLY A 366 17.62 16.23 -4.88
C GLY A 366 17.35 14.88 -5.58
N ASP A 367 16.10 14.61 -5.96
CA ASP A 367 15.65 13.34 -6.54
C ASP A 367 14.45 13.58 -7.47
N ILE A 368 13.99 12.53 -8.16
CA ILE A 368 12.79 12.55 -9.00
C ILE A 368 11.57 12.89 -8.12
N ILE A 369 10.65 13.72 -8.64
CA ILE A 369 9.39 14.01 -7.95
C ILE A 369 8.65 12.67 -7.73
N PRO A 370 8.17 12.35 -6.51
CA PRO A 370 7.71 10.99 -6.19
C PRO A 370 6.57 10.44 -7.07
N TRP A 371 5.84 11.31 -7.75
CA TRP A 371 4.74 10.98 -8.66
C TRP A 371 5.09 11.14 -10.16
N ASP A 372 6.30 11.56 -10.50
CA ASP A 372 6.79 11.61 -11.89
C ASP A 372 7.10 10.22 -12.43
N TYR A 373 7.05 10.09 -13.76
CA TYR A 373 7.19 8.80 -14.45
C TYR A 373 8.35 8.71 -15.46
N ASP A 374 9.06 9.81 -15.66
CA ASP A 374 10.19 9.97 -16.58
C ASP A 374 11.24 10.92 -15.99
N VAL A 375 12.31 11.15 -16.75
CA VAL A 375 13.35 12.13 -16.47
C VAL A 375 13.60 12.95 -17.73
N ASP A 376 13.67 14.27 -17.61
CA ASP A 376 13.87 15.19 -18.73
C ASP A 376 15.25 15.87 -18.64
N ILE A 377 15.97 15.87 -19.75
CA ILE A 377 17.20 16.67 -19.91
C ILE A 377 17.20 17.46 -21.21
N GLY A 378 17.78 18.66 -21.17
CA GLY A 378 18.13 19.42 -22.36
C GLY A 378 19.60 19.16 -22.73
N VAL A 379 19.90 19.21 -24.02
CA VAL A 379 21.26 19.07 -24.57
C VAL A 379 21.51 20.11 -25.65
N TYR A 380 22.77 20.50 -25.86
CA TYR A 380 23.14 21.25 -27.06
C TYR A 380 23.05 20.34 -28.29
N ARG A 381 22.21 20.71 -29.27
CA ARG A 381 22.00 19.90 -30.49
C ARG A 381 23.30 19.63 -31.24
N ASP A 382 24.15 20.64 -31.34
CA ASP A 382 25.39 20.55 -32.11
C ASP A 382 26.43 19.62 -31.46
N ASP A 383 26.30 19.32 -30.17
CA ASP A 383 27.19 18.40 -29.46
C ASP A 383 26.90 16.94 -29.82
N LEU A 384 25.66 16.62 -30.22
CA LEU A 384 25.19 15.25 -30.43
C LEU A 384 25.97 14.51 -31.52
N ILE A 385 26.50 15.24 -32.51
CA ILE A 385 27.29 14.65 -33.61
C ILE A 385 28.56 13.95 -33.12
N ARG A 386 29.07 14.31 -31.94
CA ARG A 386 30.28 13.73 -31.34
C ARG A 386 30.02 12.40 -30.63
N CYS A 387 28.76 12.10 -30.37
CA CYS A 387 28.41 11.04 -29.44
C CYS A 387 27.83 9.82 -30.18
N HIS A 388 28.47 8.67 -29.99
CA HIS A 388 28.14 7.42 -30.68
C HIS A 388 26.65 7.06 -30.58
N ALA A 389 26.03 7.31 -29.43
CA ALA A 389 24.61 7.04 -29.22
C ALA A 389 23.72 7.75 -30.27
N PHE A 390 23.95 9.04 -30.49
CA PHE A 390 23.14 9.81 -31.42
C PHE A 390 23.56 9.55 -32.87
N GLN A 391 24.83 9.21 -33.13
CA GLN A 391 25.27 8.72 -34.45
C GLN A 391 24.51 7.44 -34.86
N GLN A 392 24.33 6.50 -33.94
CA GLN A 392 23.51 5.31 -34.20
C GLN A 392 22.06 5.69 -34.53
N LEU A 393 21.48 6.64 -33.79
CA LEU A 393 20.11 7.13 -34.01
C LEU A 393 19.94 8.01 -35.27
N HIS A 394 21.04 8.50 -35.86
CA HIS A 394 20.99 9.15 -37.17
C HIS A 394 20.80 8.12 -38.31
N HIS A 395 21.29 6.89 -38.12
CA HIS A 395 21.21 5.82 -39.11
C HIS A 395 20.05 4.84 -38.86
N HIS A 396 19.63 4.70 -37.61
CA HIS A 396 18.60 3.77 -37.18
C HIS A 396 17.55 4.50 -36.34
N SER A 397 16.30 4.04 -36.37
CA SER A 397 15.25 4.60 -35.50
C SER A 397 15.47 4.27 -34.02
N SER A 398 16.19 3.18 -33.75
CA SER A 398 16.51 2.70 -32.40
C SER A 398 17.74 1.80 -32.40
N TYR A 399 18.41 1.67 -31.25
CA TYR A 399 19.47 0.69 -31.03
C TYR A 399 19.58 0.31 -29.54
N LEU A 400 20.12 -0.88 -29.26
CA LEU A 400 20.48 -1.32 -27.91
C LEU A 400 21.96 -1.07 -27.66
N ASP A 401 22.30 -0.45 -26.54
CA ASP A 401 23.70 -0.35 -26.13
C ASP A 401 24.21 -1.61 -25.44
N ASP A 402 25.51 -1.65 -25.19
CA ASP A 402 26.20 -2.80 -24.59
C ASP A 402 25.73 -3.13 -23.16
N LYS A 403 25.08 -2.18 -22.48
CA LYS A 403 24.49 -2.38 -21.13
C LYS A 403 22.99 -2.73 -21.21
N GLY A 404 22.45 -2.90 -22.42
CA GLY A 404 21.06 -3.29 -22.68
C GLY A 404 20.04 -2.17 -22.43
N TYR A 405 20.45 -0.90 -22.51
CA TYR A 405 19.50 0.21 -22.59
C TYR A 405 19.09 0.44 -24.03
N LEU A 406 17.82 0.79 -24.23
CA LEU A 406 17.25 0.99 -25.56
C LEU A 406 17.14 2.48 -25.85
N TRP A 407 17.89 2.92 -26.84
CA TRP A 407 17.88 4.29 -27.33
C TRP A 407 16.98 4.38 -28.56
N GLU A 408 16.11 5.37 -28.61
CA GLU A 408 15.18 5.59 -29.71
C GLU A 408 15.07 7.07 -30.07
N ARG A 409 14.78 7.36 -31.33
CA ARG A 409 14.29 8.69 -31.73
C ARG A 409 12.78 8.72 -31.55
N ALA A 410 12.25 9.82 -31.00
CA ALA A 410 10.82 10.02 -30.89
C ALA A 410 10.13 9.90 -32.26
N SER A 411 8.90 9.40 -32.26
CA SER A 411 8.11 9.30 -33.49
C SER A 411 7.88 10.71 -34.05
N PRO A 412 7.85 10.90 -35.39
CA PRO A 412 7.68 12.24 -35.99
C PRO A 412 6.43 13.02 -35.54
N GLY A 413 5.40 12.32 -35.04
CA GLY A 413 4.18 12.93 -34.49
C GLY A 413 4.28 13.35 -33.02
N GLU A 414 5.28 12.88 -32.27
CA GLU A 414 5.50 13.23 -30.85
C GLU A 414 6.41 14.47 -30.72
N GLY A 415 7.43 14.56 -31.56
CA GLY A 415 8.39 15.68 -31.56
C GLY A 415 9.77 15.26 -32.06
N ASP A 416 10.71 16.19 -32.00
CA ASP A 416 12.12 15.97 -32.36
C ASP A 416 12.99 15.90 -31.09
N PHE A 417 12.97 14.74 -30.46
CA PHE A 417 13.75 14.43 -29.26
C PHE A 417 14.16 12.95 -29.26
N TYR A 418 15.01 12.57 -28.32
CA TYR A 418 15.49 11.20 -28.16
C TYR A 418 15.04 10.64 -26.82
N ARG A 419 14.96 9.32 -26.73
CA ARG A 419 14.57 8.61 -25.52
C ARG A 419 15.56 7.49 -25.22
N CYS A 420 15.99 7.40 -23.97
CA CYS A 420 16.73 6.24 -23.46
C CYS A 420 15.85 5.48 -22.47
N HIS A 421 15.46 4.26 -22.82
CA HIS A 421 14.69 3.36 -21.98
C HIS A 421 15.59 2.45 -21.15
N TYR A 422 15.11 2.07 -19.97
CA TYR A 422 15.83 1.16 -19.07
C TYR A 422 16.19 -0.19 -19.72
N SER A 423 15.31 -0.69 -20.59
CA SER A 423 15.56 -1.86 -21.45
C SER A 423 14.52 -1.94 -22.59
N GLN A 424 14.66 -2.93 -23.47
CA GLN A 424 13.66 -3.21 -24.50
C GLN A 424 12.27 -3.55 -23.91
N THR A 425 12.25 -4.27 -22.80
CA THR A 425 11.01 -4.70 -22.12
C THR A 425 10.48 -3.62 -21.18
N ASN A 426 11.36 -2.99 -20.39
CA ASN A 426 10.99 -1.97 -19.41
C ASN A 426 11.20 -0.56 -19.98
N ARG A 427 10.09 0.10 -20.31
CA ARG A 427 10.03 1.39 -21.01
C ARG A 427 9.96 2.63 -20.10
N VAL A 428 10.34 2.55 -18.82
CA VAL A 428 10.70 3.78 -18.07
C VAL A 428 11.89 4.43 -18.76
N HIS A 429 11.95 5.77 -18.79
CA HIS A 429 12.85 6.45 -19.71
C HIS A 429 13.34 7.82 -19.24
N VAL A 430 14.40 8.26 -19.92
CA VAL A 430 14.91 9.61 -19.93
C VAL A 430 14.63 10.22 -21.31
N ASP A 431 13.96 11.35 -21.36
CA ASP A 431 13.74 12.15 -22.57
C ASP A 431 14.84 13.21 -22.71
N ILE A 432 15.39 13.32 -23.91
CA ILE A 432 16.58 14.11 -24.25
C ILE A 432 16.21 15.11 -25.34
N PHE A 433 16.11 16.37 -24.96
CA PHE A 433 15.63 17.45 -25.82
C PHE A 433 16.80 18.26 -26.42
N PRO A 434 17.03 18.19 -27.74
CA PRO A 434 18.05 18.99 -28.40
C PRO A 434 17.63 20.46 -28.54
N PHE A 435 18.42 21.37 -27.99
CA PHE A 435 18.25 22.81 -28.15
C PHE A 435 19.40 23.43 -28.95
N TYR A 436 19.13 24.53 -29.65
CA TYR A 436 20.11 25.36 -30.32
C TYR A 436 19.84 26.85 -30.05
N ALA A 437 20.88 27.68 -30.15
CA ALA A 437 20.78 29.10 -29.86
C ALA A 437 20.42 29.92 -31.11
N VAL A 438 19.39 30.75 -31.02
CA VAL A 438 19.06 31.79 -32.01
C VAL A 438 18.96 33.12 -31.27
N ASN A 439 19.79 34.11 -31.65
CA ASN A 439 19.81 35.44 -31.02
C ASN A 439 19.85 35.39 -29.48
N LYS A 440 20.75 34.57 -28.91
CA LYS A 440 20.91 34.33 -27.46
C LYS A 440 19.69 33.72 -26.76
N THR A 441 18.78 33.12 -27.51
CA THR A 441 17.64 32.36 -26.99
C THR A 441 17.81 30.89 -27.37
N MET A 442 17.74 29.99 -26.40
CA MET A 442 17.69 28.55 -26.64
C MET A 442 16.29 28.18 -27.14
N THR A 443 16.23 27.48 -28.27
CA THR A 443 15.01 27.04 -28.93
C THR A 443 15.18 25.61 -29.46
N LYS A 444 14.07 24.97 -29.83
CA LYS A 444 14.03 23.68 -30.54
C LYS A 444 12.98 23.72 -31.64
N ASP A 445 12.95 22.68 -32.47
CA ASP A 445 12.12 22.62 -33.68
C ASP A 445 10.65 22.22 -33.40
N THR A 446 10.38 21.60 -32.25
CA THR A 446 9.04 21.11 -31.87
C THR A 446 8.75 21.38 -30.40
N TRP A 447 7.48 21.64 -30.05
CA TRP A 447 7.04 21.96 -28.69
C TRP A 447 5.83 21.09 -28.32
N LEU A 448 5.80 20.60 -27.09
CA LEU A 448 4.73 19.74 -26.58
C LEU A 448 3.50 20.58 -26.22
N ALA A 449 2.40 20.37 -26.94
CA ALA A 449 1.16 21.08 -26.70
C ALA A 449 0.62 20.78 -25.30
N GLY A 450 0.28 21.83 -24.53
CA GLY A 450 -0.24 21.69 -23.15
C GLY A 450 0.82 21.79 -22.06
N HIS A 451 2.11 21.66 -22.39
CA HIS A 451 3.22 21.79 -21.44
C HIS A 451 3.71 23.24 -21.40
N LYS A 452 3.16 24.06 -20.50
CA LYS A 452 3.53 25.49 -20.36
C LYS A 452 5.04 25.71 -20.14
N GLN A 453 5.70 24.76 -19.49
CA GLN A 453 7.13 24.75 -19.21
C GLN A 453 8.01 24.49 -20.46
N ASP A 454 7.45 23.87 -21.50
CA ASP A 454 8.16 23.57 -22.74
C ASP A 454 8.17 24.81 -23.66
N ARG A 455 9.15 25.68 -23.44
CA ARG A 455 9.26 26.99 -24.12
C ARG A 455 10.70 27.46 -24.28
N PRO A 456 10.97 28.41 -25.20
CA PRO A 456 12.30 29.03 -25.34
C PRO A 456 12.75 29.75 -24.06
N PHE A 457 14.06 29.85 -23.86
CA PHE A 457 14.65 30.52 -22.70
C PHE A 457 15.99 31.21 -23.02
N PRO A 458 16.40 32.23 -22.26
CA PRO A 458 17.68 32.91 -22.47
C PRO A 458 18.89 31.97 -22.35
N GLN A 459 19.81 32.03 -23.31
CA GLN A 459 21.05 31.24 -23.30
C GLN A 459 21.94 31.54 -22.08
N SER A 460 21.79 32.72 -21.46
CA SER A 460 22.53 33.10 -20.26
C SER A 460 22.36 32.12 -19.09
N PHE A 461 21.25 31.37 -19.05
CA PHE A 461 21.04 30.33 -18.05
C PHE A 461 21.99 29.13 -18.21
N LEU A 462 22.63 28.97 -19.36
CA LEU A 462 23.57 27.87 -19.64
C LEU A 462 25.04 28.34 -19.66
N THR A 463 25.31 29.64 -19.47
CA THR A 463 26.65 30.22 -19.55
C THR A 463 27.04 30.95 -18.26
N PRO A 464 27.69 30.26 -17.28
CA PRO A 464 28.05 28.84 -17.30
C PRO A 464 26.88 27.94 -16.87
N LEU A 465 26.96 26.65 -17.19
CA LEU A 465 26.17 25.63 -16.52
C LEU A 465 26.58 25.55 -15.04
N SER A 466 25.63 25.23 -14.18
CA SER A 466 25.84 24.91 -12.78
C SER A 466 25.74 23.40 -12.55
N SER A 467 25.79 22.97 -11.29
CA SER A 467 25.58 21.57 -10.94
C SER A 467 24.74 21.43 -9.68
N ILE A 468 23.91 20.40 -9.64
CA ILE A 468 22.94 20.14 -8.60
C ILE A 468 22.91 18.64 -8.24
N SER A 469 22.59 18.32 -6.99
CA SER A 469 22.37 16.93 -6.58
C SER A 469 21.08 16.40 -7.21
N PHE A 470 21.16 15.27 -7.91
CA PHE A 470 20.01 14.59 -8.48
C PHE A 470 20.28 13.09 -8.57
N VAL A 471 19.33 12.26 -8.14
CA VAL A 471 19.38 10.79 -8.23
C VAL A 471 20.68 10.16 -7.66
N GLY A 472 21.23 10.78 -6.62
CA GLY A 472 22.45 10.32 -5.95
C GLY A 472 23.77 10.69 -6.64
N THR A 473 23.75 11.54 -7.67
CA THR A 473 24.96 12.09 -8.32
C THR A 473 24.88 13.61 -8.45
N ARG A 474 25.98 14.24 -8.86
CA ARG A 474 25.98 15.65 -9.28
C ARG A 474 25.66 15.71 -10.77
N ALA A 475 24.48 16.21 -11.11
CA ALA A 475 24.08 16.45 -12.50
C ALA A 475 24.37 17.89 -12.91
N SER A 476 24.49 18.13 -14.21
CA SER A 476 24.54 19.47 -14.80
C SER A 476 23.15 20.15 -14.75
N ALA A 477 23.11 21.45 -14.50
CA ALA A 477 21.89 22.23 -14.41
C ALA A 477 22.08 23.64 -14.98
N PRO A 478 21.01 24.36 -15.33
CA PRO A 478 21.11 25.78 -15.61
C PRO A 478 21.67 26.53 -14.39
N ASN A 479 22.39 27.64 -14.59
CA ASN A 479 22.65 28.57 -13.50
C ASN A 479 21.34 29.23 -13.04
N ASN A 480 21.35 29.82 -11.84
CA ASN A 480 20.16 30.47 -11.26
C ASN A 480 18.91 29.58 -11.32
N VAL A 481 19.03 28.32 -10.89
CA VAL A 481 18.01 27.26 -11.00
C VAL A 481 16.60 27.71 -10.60
N ARG A 482 16.46 28.48 -9.51
CA ARG A 482 15.16 29.04 -9.09
C ARG A 482 14.55 29.93 -10.17
N GLU A 483 15.29 30.89 -10.67
CA GLU A 483 14.81 31.83 -11.69
C GLU A 483 14.45 31.09 -12.98
N PHE A 484 15.24 30.09 -13.37
CA PHE A 484 14.95 29.24 -14.52
C PHE A 484 13.64 28.45 -14.34
N LEU A 485 13.41 27.86 -13.17
CA LEU A 485 12.19 27.12 -12.86
C LEU A 485 10.98 28.04 -12.76
N GLU A 486 11.11 29.21 -12.12
CA GLU A 486 10.03 30.19 -11.99
C GLU A 486 9.68 30.83 -13.33
N LEU A 487 10.66 31.00 -14.23
CA LEU A 487 10.41 31.34 -15.62
C LEU A 487 9.46 30.31 -16.24
N LYS A 488 9.79 29.02 -16.17
CA LYS A 488 9.06 27.95 -16.87
C LYS A 488 7.71 27.61 -16.26
N PHE A 489 7.64 27.40 -14.95
CA PHE A 489 6.44 26.93 -14.26
C PHE A 489 5.63 28.07 -13.63
N GLY A 490 6.32 29.07 -13.09
CA GLY A 490 5.74 30.20 -12.38
C GLY A 490 6.36 30.41 -10.99
N PRO A 491 6.15 31.58 -10.37
CA PRO A 491 6.72 31.91 -9.06
C PRO A 491 6.35 30.91 -7.97
N GLY A 492 7.30 30.54 -7.12
CA GLY A 492 7.05 29.67 -5.96
C GLY A 492 6.82 28.18 -6.29
N VAL A 493 7.14 27.75 -7.52
CA VAL A 493 6.96 26.36 -7.95
C VAL A 493 7.75 25.39 -7.07
N ILE A 494 8.95 25.76 -6.59
CA ILE A 494 9.77 24.86 -5.76
C ILE A 494 9.03 24.54 -4.45
N GLU A 495 8.43 25.53 -3.82
CA GLU A 495 7.76 25.42 -2.53
C GLU A 495 6.32 24.88 -2.63
N SER A 496 5.71 24.93 -3.81
CA SER A 496 4.29 24.61 -4.04
C SER A 496 4.14 23.42 -4.99
N PRO A 497 4.25 22.17 -4.48
CA PRO A 497 4.05 20.98 -5.29
C PRO A 497 2.62 20.84 -5.81
N GLU A 498 2.51 20.34 -7.03
CA GLU A 498 1.25 20.08 -7.72
C GLU A 498 1.36 18.77 -8.51
N TYR A 499 0.23 18.09 -8.73
CA TYR A 499 0.18 16.94 -9.64
C TYR A 499 0.12 17.41 -11.10
N PRO A 500 0.53 16.58 -12.07
CA PRO A 500 0.57 16.97 -13.49
C PRO A 500 -0.76 17.50 -14.03
N ASN A 501 -1.90 16.95 -13.57
CA ASN A 501 -3.23 17.41 -13.93
C ASN A 501 -4.08 17.76 -12.68
N PRO A 502 -3.94 18.99 -12.17
CA PRO A 502 -4.58 19.42 -10.92
C PRO A 502 -6.11 19.48 -11.01
N ARG A 503 -6.65 19.63 -12.23
CA ARG A 503 -8.09 19.65 -12.48
C ARG A 503 -8.72 18.27 -12.32
N LEU A 504 -7.95 17.22 -12.60
CA LEU A 504 -8.38 15.83 -12.46
C LEU A 504 -8.13 15.32 -11.04
N ILE A 505 -6.97 15.63 -10.46
CA ILE A 505 -6.62 15.26 -9.09
C ILE A 505 -5.81 16.37 -8.42
N SER A 506 -6.29 16.85 -7.27
CA SER A 506 -5.60 17.89 -6.52
C SER A 506 -4.58 17.32 -5.55
N TYR A 507 -3.42 17.97 -5.49
CA TYR A 507 -2.41 17.70 -4.47
C TYR A 507 -2.89 18.25 -3.11
N LYS A 508 -2.86 17.43 -2.05
CA LYS A 508 -3.22 17.88 -0.70
C LYS A 508 -1.96 18.11 0.12
N SER A 509 -1.95 19.13 0.99
CA SER A 509 -0.79 19.46 1.83
C SER A 509 -0.38 18.34 2.80
N ASN A 510 -1.30 17.45 3.16
CA ASN A 510 -1.02 16.24 3.94
C ASN A 510 -0.31 15.15 3.11
N ASP A 511 -0.09 15.39 1.83
CA ASP A 511 0.61 14.51 0.91
C ASP A 511 2.08 14.89 0.72
N ARG A 512 2.68 15.62 1.68
CA ARG A 512 4.12 15.90 1.62
C ARG A 512 4.93 14.60 1.75
N PRO A 513 5.93 14.39 0.87
CA PRO A 513 6.82 13.23 0.95
C PRO A 513 7.65 13.19 2.23
#